data_AF-A0A9N9P2T9-F1
#
_entry.id   AF-A0A9N9P2T9-F1
#
_cell.length_a   1.000
_cell.length_b   1.000
_cell.length_c   1.000
_cell.angle_alpha   90.00
_cell.angle_beta   90.00
_cell.angle_gamma   90.00
#
_symmetry.space_group_name_H-M   'P 1'
#
loop_
_entity.id
_entity.type
_entity.pdbx_description
1 polymer ?
#
loop_
_entity_poly.entity_id
_entity_poly.type
_entity_poly.pdbx_seq_one_letter_code
_entity_poly.pdbx_strand_id
1 'polypeptide(L)' 'VPFFYEPNFEAKIEPLKRCLEINPVKHYDPVIYGEHLLKKVSGNFEIVDKQAT' A
#
# COMPACT_ATOMS: atom_id res chain seq x y z
N VAL A 1 -7.88 -6.03 -21.27
CA VAL A 1 -7.51 -4.82 -20.51
C VAL A 1 -7.40 -5.23 -19.04
N PRO A 2 -6.27 -5.02 -18.35
CA PRO A 2 -6.18 -5.33 -16.93
C PRO A 2 -7.07 -4.37 -16.12
N PHE A 3 -7.76 -4.91 -15.13
CA PHE A 3 -8.55 -4.16 -14.16
C PHE A 3 -8.15 -4.60 -12.75
N PHE A 4 -7.84 -3.64 -11.89
CA PHE A 4 -7.45 -3.87 -10.51
C PHE A 4 -8.60 -3.45 -9.60
N TYR A 5 -9.06 -4.36 -8.74
CA TYR A 5 -10.08 -4.07 -7.73
C TYR A 5 -9.38 -3.81 -6.41
N GLU A 6 -9.11 -2.54 -6.17
CA GLU A 6 -8.28 -2.09 -5.06
C GLU A 6 -9.14 -1.52 -3.92
N PRO A 7 -8.62 -1.48 -2.68
CA PRO A 7 -9.27 -0.82 -1.57
C PRO A 7 -9.51 0.68 -1.84
N ASN A 8 -10.38 1.30 -1.02
CA ASN A 8 -10.48 2.76 -0.97
C ASN A 8 -9.10 3.37 -0.66
N PHE A 9 -8.80 4.54 -1.21
CA PHE A 9 -7.53 5.26 -0.99
C PHE A 9 -7.19 5.46 0.49
N GLU A 10 -8.20 5.74 1.32
CA GLU A 10 -8.03 5.97 2.77
C GLU A 10 -8.18 4.67 3.60
N ALA A 11 -8.31 3.51 2.96
CA ALA A 11 -8.50 2.25 3.66
C ALA A 11 -7.27 1.91 4.51
N LYS A 12 -7.49 1.65 5.80
CA LYS A 12 -6.50 1.05 6.69
C LYS A 12 -6.44 -0.46 6.44
N ILE A 13 -5.28 -0.94 6.03
CA ILE A 13 -5.00 -2.35 5.78
C ILE A 13 -4.18 -2.91 6.94
N GLU A 14 -4.67 -3.97 7.58
CA GLU A 14 -3.99 -4.66 8.67
C GLU A 14 -4.33 -6.16 8.69
N PRO A 15 -3.49 -7.01 9.30
CA PRO A 15 -3.81 -8.42 9.46
C PRO A 15 -5.15 -8.62 10.17
N LEU A 16 -6.00 -9.46 9.61
CA LEU A 16 -7.27 -9.81 10.24
C LEU A 16 -7.00 -10.49 11.59
N LYS A 17 -7.83 -10.18 12.60
CA LYS A 17 -7.75 -10.79 13.93
C LYS A 17 -7.68 -12.32 13.87
N ARG A 18 -8.48 -12.94 13.01
CA ARG A 18 -8.51 -14.40 12.86
C ARG A 18 -7.17 -14.98 12.39
N CYS A 19 -6.42 -14.25 11.57
CA CYS A 19 -5.09 -14.67 11.13
C CYS A 19 -4.08 -14.65 12.30
N LEU A 20 -4.19 -13.65 13.18
CA LEU A 20 -3.35 -13.54 14.37
C LEU A 20 -3.65 -14.63 15.42
N GLU A 21 -4.86 -15.17 15.43
CA GLU A 21 -5.20 -16.33 16.27
C GLU A 21 -4.53 -17.63 15.78
N ILE A 22 -4.19 -17.72 14.49
CA ILE A 22 -3.51 -18.88 13.88
C ILE A 22 -1.99 -18.72 13.98
N ASN A 23 -1.48 -17.54 13.66
CA ASN A 23 -0.09 -17.16 13.83
C ASN A 23 -0.01 -15.82 14.57
N PRO A 24 0.32 -15.83 15.87
CA PRO A 24 0.32 -14.61 16.69
C PRO A 24 1.44 -13.64 16.33
N VAL A 25 2.38 -14.03 15.47
CA VAL A 25 3.45 -13.14 15.03
C VAL A 25 2.90 -12.13 14.03
N LYS A 26 2.89 -10.86 14.44
CA LYS A 26 2.58 -9.74 13.56
C LYS A 26 3.80 -9.43 12.68
N HIS A 27 3.76 -9.87 11.42
CA HIS A 27 4.84 -9.65 10.46
C HIS A 27 4.84 -8.26 9.82
N TYR A 28 3.67 -7.60 9.78
CA TYR A 28 3.50 -6.32 9.12
C TYR A 28 2.66 -5.38 9.99
N ASP A 29 3.06 -4.11 10.01
CA ASP A 29 2.28 -3.05 10.62
C ASP A 29 1.12 -2.60 9.72
N PRO A 30 0.03 -2.09 10.32
CA PRO A 30 -1.04 -1.46 9.56
C PRO A 30 -0.54 -0.33 8.66
N VAL A 31 -1.12 -0.20 7.47
CA VAL A 31 -0.80 0.86 6.50
C VAL A 31 -2.07 1.48 5.93
N ILE A 32 -1.99 2.71 5.45
CA ILE A 32 -3.04 3.31 4.61
C ILE A 32 -2.77 2.93 3.16
N TYR A 33 -3.78 2.44 2.45
CA TYR A 33 -3.62 1.90 1.09
C TYR A 33 -3.05 2.94 0.11
N GLY A 34 -3.56 4.17 0.13
CA GLY A 34 -3.09 5.25 -0.74
C GLY A 34 -1.62 5.58 -0.54
N GLU A 35 -1.15 5.63 0.71
CA GLU A 35 0.26 5.85 1.03
C GLU A 35 1.14 4.70 0.54
N HIS A 36 0.69 3.46 0.74
CA HIS A 36 1.38 2.28 0.23
C HIS A 36 1.47 2.31 -1.30
N LEU A 37 0.38 2.63 -1.99
CA LEU A 37 0.31 2.73 -3.45
C LEU A 37 1.27 3.80 -3.97
N LEU A 38 1.24 5.01 -3.40
CA LEU A 38 2.12 6.10 -3.82
C LEU A 38 3.60 5.72 -3.64
N LYS A 39 3.96 5.07 -2.53
CA LYS A 39 5.33 4.58 -2.29
C LYS A 39 5.77 3.54 -3.33
N LYS A 40 4.86 2.66 -3.77
CA LYS A 40 5.15 1.65 -4.79
C LYS A 40 5.30 2.26 -6.19
N VAL A 41 4.43 3.20 -6.54
CA VAL A 41 4.48 3.88 -7.83
C VAL A 41 5.73 4.76 -7.93
N SER A 42 6.06 5.53 -6.90
CA SER A 42 7.26 6.37 -6.90
C SER A 42 8.57 5.56 -6.97
N GLY A 43 8.59 4.32 -6.48
CA GLY A 43 9.74 3.43 -6.64
C GLY A 43 9.86 2.80 -8.04
N ASN A 44 8.76 2.72 -8.80
CA ASN A 44 8.72 2.10 -10.12
C ASN A 44 8.94 3.10 -11.27
N PHE A 45 8.66 4.39 -11.03
CA PHE A 45 8.82 5.46 -12.01
C PHE A 45 9.78 6.49 -11.41
N GLU A 46 10.91 6.76 -12.08
CA GLU A 46 11.72 7.93 -11.76
C GLU A 46 10.81 9.16 -11.88
N ILE A 47 10.52 9.82 -10.75
CA ILE A 47 9.89 11.13 -10.77
C ILE A 47 10.95 12.07 -11.33
N VAL A 48 10.98 12.22 -12.66
CA VAL A 48 11.81 13.22 -13.31
C VAL A 48 11.20 14.57 -12.96
N ASP A 49 11.70 15.18 -11.89
CA ASP A 49 11.46 16.59 -11.61
C ASP A 49 11.99 17.37 -12.82
N LYS A 50 11.07 17.76 -13.73
CA LYS A 50 11.36 18.83 -14.65
C LYS A 50 11.48 20.09 -13.81
N GLN A 51 12.72 20.44 -13.45
CA GLN A 51 13.03 21.76 -12.89
C GLN A 51 12.36 22.81 -13.78
N ALA A 52 11.46 23.58 -13.17
CA ALA A 52 10.85 24.74 -13.80
C ALA A 52 11.97 25.67 -14.27
N THR A 53 12.06 25.85 -15.59
CA THR A 53 12.85 26.92 -16.22
C THR A 53 12.01 28.18 -16.26
#